data_AF-A0AAW5MXX3-F1
#
_entry.id   AF-A0AAW5MXX3-F1
#
_cell.length_a   1.000
_cell.length_b   1.000
_cell.length_c   1.000
_cell.angle_alpha   90.00
_cell.angle_beta   90.00
_cell.angle_gamma   90.00
#
_symmetry.space_group_name_H-M   'P 1'
#
loop_
_entity.id
_entity.type
_entity.pdbx_description
1 polymer ?
#
loop_
_entity_poly.entity_id
_entity_poly.type
_entity_poly.pdbx_seq_one_letter_code
_entity_poly.pdbx_strand_id
1 'polypeptide(L)' 'WVYMAPKEGRPGIIQKTGGGGGFITYMAMIPQKNIGAFVVVTRSPLTRFKNMSDGINDLVTELSGNKPLVIPAS' A
#
# COMPACT_ATOMS: atom_id res chain seq x y z
N TRP A 1 11.11 -2.22 -9.54
CA TRP A 1 10.62 -1.88 -8.19
C TRP A 1 11.21 -0.54 -7.78
N VAL A 2 10.54 0.19 -6.90
CA VAL A 2 10.98 1.50 -6.39
C VAL A 2 10.90 1.45 -4.87
N TYR A 3 11.94 1.94 -4.20
CA TYR A 3 11.93 2.14 -2.75
C TYR A 3 11.60 3.60 -2.44
N MET A 4 10.57 3.81 -1.62
CA MET A 4 10.23 5.10 -1.04
C MET A 4 10.81 5.13 0.38
N ALA A 5 11.73 6.06 0.62
CA ALA A 5 12.30 6.27 1.95
C ALA A 5 11.22 6.72 2.95
N PRO A 6 11.39 6.44 4.25
CA PRO A 6 10.47 6.90 5.29
C PRO A 6 10.23 8.41 5.20
N LYS A 7 8.97 8.83 5.32
CA LYS A 7 8.58 10.25 5.24
C LYS A 7 7.24 10.47 5.95
N GLU A 8 7.13 11.55 6.73
CA GLU A 8 5.86 11.99 7.34
C GLU A 8 5.15 10.88 8.15
N GLY A 9 5.90 10.12 8.95
CA GLY A 9 5.36 9.01 9.75
C GLY A 9 5.13 7.71 8.99
N ARG A 10 5.25 7.69 7.65
CA ARG A 10 5.22 6.46 6.86
C ARG A 10 6.57 5.72 6.94
N PRO A 11 6.57 4.39 7.13
CA PRO A 11 7.79 3.58 7.07
C PRO A 11 8.34 3.53 5.64
N GLY A 12 9.50 2.91 5.46
CA GLY A 12 10.05 2.65 4.12
C GLY A 12 9.16 1.66 3.37
N ILE A 13 8.76 1.99 2.14
CA ILE A 13 7.84 1.18 1.32
C ILE A 13 8.55 0.75 0.03
N ILE A 14 8.52 -0.55 -0.27
CA ILE A 14 8.91 -1.10 -1.57
C ILE A 14 7.65 -1.20 -2.43
N GLN A 15 7.67 -0.60 -3.62
CA GLN A 15 6.48 -0.53 -4.46
C GLN A 15 6.74 -0.71 -5.95
N LYS A 16 5.67 -1.02 -6.69
CA LYS A 16 5.64 -0.93 -8.14
C LYS A 16 4.28 -0.46 -8.63
N THR A 17 4.30 0.48 -9.56
CA THR A 17 3.15 0.94 -10.34
C THR A 17 3.02 0.17 -11.66
N GLY A 18 1.80 -0.03 -12.11
CA GLY A 18 1.49 -0.54 -13.46
C GLY A 18 0.24 0.14 -14.01
N GLY A 19 0.13 0.23 -15.33
CA GLY A 19 -1.04 0.82 -15.97
C GLY A 19 -1.06 0.61 -17.47
N GLY A 20 -2.23 0.34 -18.01
CA GLY A 20 -2.45 0.00 -19.42
C GLY A 20 -3.81 -0.69 -19.61
N GLY A 21 -4.35 -0.67 -20.83
CA GLY A 21 -5.58 -1.39 -21.17
C GLY A 21 -6.83 -1.01 -20.34
N GLY A 22 -6.88 0.23 -19.84
CA GLY A 22 -7.97 0.67 -18.96
C GLY A 22 -7.78 0.34 -17.47
N PHE A 23 -6.66 -0.29 -17.08
CA PHE A 23 -6.35 -0.62 -15.69
C PHE A 23 -5.21 0.23 -15.14
N ILE A 24 -5.22 0.41 -13.82
CA ILE A 24 -4.04 0.79 -13.03
C ILE A 24 -3.84 -0.24 -11.91
N THR A 25 -2.58 -0.57 -11.63
CA THR A 25 -2.18 -1.49 -10.56
C THR A 25 -1.13 -0.85 -9.68
N TYR A 26 -1.17 -1.22 -8.40
CA TYR A 26 -0.16 -0.80 -7.44
C TYR A 26 0.08 -1.90 -6.42
N MET A 27 1.36 -2.20 -6.18
CA MET A 27 1.80 -3.04 -5.06
C MET A 27 2.65 -2.19 -4.14
N ALA A 28 2.38 -2.25 -2.84
CA ALA A 28 3.15 -1.61 -1.78
C ALA A 28 3.44 -2.63 -0.67
N MET A 29 4.67 -2.65 -0.17
CA MET A 29 5.13 -3.65 0.80
C MET A 29 6.03 -3.01 1.85
N ILE A 30 5.92 -3.51 3.09
CA ILE A 30 6.83 -3.27 4.20
C ILE A 30 7.33 -4.64 4.67
N PRO A 31 8.36 -5.21 4.03
CA PRO A 31 8.77 -6.60 4.25
C PRO A 31 9.14 -6.90 5.70
N GLN A 32 9.78 -5.95 6.39
CA GLN A 32 10.20 -6.08 7.80
C GLN A 32 9.02 -6.24 8.77
N LYS A 33 7.79 -5.99 8.31
CA LYS A 33 6.55 -6.09 9.07
C LYS A 33 5.61 -7.18 8.53
N ASN A 34 6.03 -7.92 7.49
CA ASN A 34 5.20 -8.90 6.79
C ASN A 34 3.88 -8.30 6.27
N ILE A 35 3.88 -7.01 5.89
CA ILE A 35 2.72 -6.31 5.33
C ILE A 35 2.93 -6.08 3.84
N GLY A 36 1.90 -6.38 3.06
CA GLY A 36 1.84 -6.06 1.65
C GLY A 36 0.39 -5.87 1.20
N ALA A 37 0.18 -4.98 0.24
CA ALA A 37 -1.10 -4.76 -0.41
C ALA A 37 -0.93 -4.72 -1.92
N PHE A 38 -1.85 -5.37 -2.63
CA PHE A 38 -1.96 -5.31 -4.08
C PHE A 38 -3.34 -4.81 -4.45
N VAL A 39 -3.41 -3.81 -5.32
CA VAL A 39 -4.67 -3.25 -5.82
C VAL A 39 -4.66 -3.17 -7.34
N VAL A 40 -5.84 -3.39 -7.92
CA VAL A 40 -6.14 -3.20 -9.33
C VAL A 40 -7.44 -2.41 -9.45
N VAL A 41 -7.45 -1.41 -10.32
CA VAL A 41 -8.61 -0.54 -10.56
C VAL A 41 -8.83 -0.37 -12.07
N THR A 42 -10.05 -0.59 -12.52
CA THR A 42 -10.53 -0.15 -13.85
C THR A 42 -10.75 1.35 -13.83
N ARG A 43 -10.14 2.07 -14.78
CA ARG A 43 -10.16 3.52 -14.83
C ARG A 43 -11.50 4.06 -15.33
N SER A 44 -11.97 5.12 -14.69
CA SER A 44 -12.90 6.10 -15.24
C SER A 44 -12.15 7.38 -15.66
N PRO A 45 -12.79 8.35 -16.35
CA PRO A 45 -12.16 9.62 -16.70
C PRO A 45 -11.60 10.42 -15.50
N LEU A 46 -12.21 10.23 -14.33
CA LEU A 46 -11.82 10.90 -13.08
C LEU A 46 -10.80 10.10 -12.26
N THR A 47 -10.49 8.85 -12.63
CA THR A 47 -9.49 8.05 -11.92
C THR A 47 -8.12 8.74 -12.00
N ARG A 48 -7.46 8.83 -10.84
CA ARG A 48 -6.10 9.36 -10.69
C ARG A 48 -5.23 8.32 -9.98
N PHE A 49 -4.07 8.02 -10.58
CA PHE A 49 -3.14 7.03 -10.02
C PHE A 49 -2.71 7.38 -8.59
N LYS A 50 -2.37 8.66 -8.36
CA LYS A 50 -1.91 9.16 -7.06
C LYS A 50 -2.92 8.91 -5.94
N ASN A 51 -4.21 9.19 -6.18
CA ASN A 51 -5.26 9.00 -5.17
C ASN A 51 -5.36 7.54 -4.72
N MET A 52 -5.26 6.60 -5.66
CA MET A 52 -5.22 5.17 -5.36
C MET A 52 -3.95 4.79 -4.60
N SER A 53 -2.78 5.19 -5.08
CA SER A 53 -1.51 4.79 -4.45
C SER A 53 -1.32 5.41 -3.06
N ASP A 54 -1.78 6.64 -2.84
CA ASP A 54 -1.71 7.30 -1.53
C ASP A 54 -2.56 6.56 -0.49
N GLY A 55 -3.80 6.20 -0.84
CA GLY A 55 -4.66 5.42 0.06
C GLY A 55 -4.08 4.04 0.40
N ILE A 56 -3.42 3.37 -0.56
CA ILE A 56 -2.72 2.10 -0.29
C ILE A 56 -1.49 2.31 0.61
N ASN A 57 -0.74 3.39 0.42
CA ASN A 57 0.40 3.72 1.28
C ASN A 57 -0.04 4.00 2.72
N ASP A 58 -1.17 4.69 2.91
CA ASP A 58 -1.77 4.90 4.23
C ASP A 58 -2.22 3.58 4.84
N LEU A 59 -2.92 2.74 4.07
CA LEU A 59 -3.37 1.42 4.54
C LEU A 59 -2.20 0.56 5.05
N VAL A 60 -1.12 0.40 4.26
CA VAL A 60 0.02 -0.43 4.68
C VAL A 60 0.78 0.20 5.86
N THR A 61 0.79 1.54 5.95
CA THR A 61 1.38 2.25 7.08
C THR A 61 0.62 1.92 8.37
N GLU A 62 -0.70 2.07 8.37
CA GLU A 62 -1.55 1.76 9.54
C GLU A 62 -1.44 0.28 9.94
N LEU A 63 -1.50 -0.64 8.98
CA LEU A 63 -1.32 -2.07 9.24
C LEU A 63 0.05 -2.39 9.85
N SER A 64 1.10 -1.67 9.47
CA SER A 64 2.45 -1.89 10.00
C SER A 64 2.63 -1.44 11.45
N GLY A 65 1.79 -0.50 11.90
CA GLY A 65 1.73 -0.01 13.28
C GLY A 65 0.76 -0.81 14.17
N ASN A 66 -0.15 -1.58 13.57
CA ASN A 66 -1.14 -2.36 14.30
C ASN A 66 -0.47 -3.45 15.15
N LYS A 67 -0.77 -3.45 16.46
CA LYS A 67 -0.40 -4.52 17.38
C LYS A 67 -1.66 -5.32 17.70
N PRO A 68 -1.80 -6.56 17.18
CA PRO A 68 -2.95 -7.39 17.52
C PRO A 68 -3.09 -7.51 19.03
N LEU A 69 -4.29 -7.30 19.55
CA LEU A 69 -4.58 -7.63 20.94
C LEU A 69 -4.32 -9.12 21.13
N VAL A 70 -3.48 -9.46 22.10
CA VAL A 70 -3.30 -10.85 22.51
C VAL A 70 -4.57 -11.26 23.22
N ILE A 71 -5.44 -12.01 22.53
CA ILE A 71 -6.60 -12.64 23.16
C ILE A 71 -6.10 -13.97 23.73
N PRO A 72 -6.04 -14.15 25.06
CA PRO A 72 -5.66 -15.43 25.64
C PRO A 72 -6.65 -16.50 25.17
N ALA A 73 -6.13 -17.67 24.79
CA ALA A 73 -6.99 -18.83 24.59
C ALA A 73 -7.73 -19.12 25.91
N SER A 74 -9.05 -19.27 25.85
CA SER A 74 -9.88 -19.69 26.98
C SER A 74 -9.65 -21.17 27.31
#